data_AF-A0A442FMC1-F1
#
_entry.id   AF-A0A442FMC1-F1
#
_cell.length_a   1.000
_cell.length_b   1.000
_cell.length_c   1.000
_cell.angle_alpha   90.00
_cell.angle_beta   90.00
_cell.angle_gamma   90.00
#
_symmetry.space_group_name_H-M   'P 1'
#
loop_
_entity.id
_entity.type
_entity.pdbx_description
1 polymer ?
#
loop_
_entity_poly.entity_id
_entity_poly.type
_entity_poly.pdbx_seq_one_letter_code
_entity_poly.pdbx_strand_id
1 'polypeptide(L)'
;MAESQHAFDYGSAEVGIRRALTEPRLGKYLKQGGFEFPYTMQWYLWNARLAKAFQFPLHALEVTLRNAVHEHIVLTGGPEDWPFDTTWISAQEAVGSGIREALNRSKRQLLKRKMTDREYTASVEEVSHLDVPAFGKLNRHDVLANMSLEFWVRLLDYPYERAWQLSLRRVFPNADLSDTRRHLCNIVRRIKDFRNRVAHHEPIFHRTDLQELHADMIKVIGMRCGLTKSWVQHHSTFHAIHSDRPSRDGLSALDSVPSIVRAVVRVADPAARLKELLPELAAAEASWAVVEVDGGLSAVGSDDILKWLATGSQIGIADLEQTIAKVIANAASAHRVEPVSPDITLSEAGAKFFARNVPSKKKPTLLVLTSDGTPAGQPLGVLLKNDVRIRTRPA
;
A
#
# COMPACT_ATOMS: atom_id res chain seq x y z
N MET A 1 2.23 -2.88 8.26
CA MET A 1 1.62 -3.31 9.55
C MET A 1 1.09 -4.75 9.50
N ALA A 2 0.90 -5.37 8.32
CA ALA A 2 0.52 -6.78 8.18
C ALA A 2 1.25 -7.42 6.99
N GLU A 3 2.53 -7.10 6.83
CA GLU A 3 3.40 -7.64 5.78
C GLU A 3 4.61 -8.25 6.49
N SER A 4 4.79 -9.55 6.35
CA SER A 4 5.91 -10.29 6.91
C SER A 4 6.78 -10.77 5.76
N GLN A 5 8.10 -10.62 5.88
CA GLN A 5 9.07 -11.20 4.95
C GLN A 5 9.26 -12.72 5.16
N HIS A 6 8.48 -13.31 6.07
CA HIS A 6 8.55 -14.71 6.47
C HIS A 6 7.14 -15.29 6.65
N ALA A 7 6.95 -16.56 6.28
CA ALA A 7 5.76 -17.29 6.66
C ALA A 7 5.60 -17.33 8.18
N PHE A 8 4.36 -17.20 8.63
CA PHE A 8 3.98 -17.34 10.03
C PHE A 8 3.35 -18.72 10.22
N ASP A 9 3.84 -19.48 11.20
CA ASP A 9 3.26 -20.78 11.54
C ASP A 9 1.95 -20.58 12.31
N TYR A 10 0.82 -20.74 11.63
CA TYR A 10 -0.50 -20.62 12.24
C TYR A 10 -0.90 -21.88 13.02
N GLY A 11 -0.29 -23.04 12.77
CA GLY A 11 -0.68 -24.30 13.41
C GLY A 11 -0.41 -24.27 14.92
N SER A 12 0.80 -23.85 15.31
CA SER A 12 1.17 -23.74 16.73
C SER A 12 0.55 -22.53 17.44
N ALA A 13 0.13 -21.50 16.70
CA ALA A 13 -0.33 -20.23 17.25
C ALA A 13 -1.86 -20.05 17.31
N GLU A 14 -2.64 -20.94 16.70
CA GLU A 14 -4.09 -20.77 16.50
C GLU A 14 -4.86 -20.48 17.79
N VAL A 15 -4.67 -21.29 18.83
CA VAL A 15 -5.40 -21.16 20.11
C VAL A 15 -5.18 -19.79 20.74
N GLY A 16 -3.92 -19.31 20.72
CA GLY A 16 -3.56 -17.99 21.27
C GLY A 16 -4.19 -16.84 20.48
N ILE A 17 -4.13 -16.92 19.14
CA ILE A 17 -4.67 -15.87 18.26
C ILE A 17 -6.20 -15.81 18.35
N ARG A 18 -6.90 -16.96 18.36
CA ARG A 18 -8.37 -16.99 18.52
C ARG A 18 -8.81 -16.36 19.84
N ARG A 19 -8.10 -16.66 20.92
CA ARG A 19 -8.36 -16.05 22.24
C ARG A 19 -8.14 -14.54 22.22
N ALA A 20 -7.09 -14.06 21.57
CA ALA A 20 -6.74 -12.63 21.54
C ALA A 20 -7.64 -11.80 20.60
N LEU A 21 -7.95 -12.31 19.40
CA LEU A 21 -8.75 -11.58 18.42
C LEU A 21 -10.25 -11.78 18.60
N THR A 22 -10.67 -12.73 19.44
CA THR A 22 -12.04 -13.16 19.72
C THR A 22 -12.76 -13.77 18.52
N GLU A 23 -13.41 -14.91 18.76
CA GLU A 23 -14.12 -15.67 17.72
C GLU A 23 -15.24 -14.89 17.00
N PRO A 24 -16.04 -14.02 17.68
CA PRO A 24 -17.04 -13.19 16.99
C PRO A 24 -16.46 -12.23 15.96
N ARG A 25 -15.25 -11.68 16.20
CA ARG A 25 -14.57 -10.79 15.23
C ARG A 25 -13.99 -11.57 14.05
N LEU A 26 -13.51 -12.79 14.32
CA LEU A 26 -13.01 -13.70 13.28
C LEU A 26 -14.13 -14.34 12.46
N GLY A 27 -15.37 -14.40 12.97
CA GLY A 27 -16.48 -15.14 12.34
C GLY A 27 -16.72 -14.84 10.85
N LYS A 28 -16.66 -13.56 10.44
CA LYS A 28 -16.81 -13.19 9.01
C LYS A 28 -15.66 -13.71 8.15
N TYR A 29 -14.45 -13.72 8.69
CA TYR A 29 -13.27 -14.25 8.02
C TYR A 29 -13.27 -15.77 8.00
N LEU A 30 -13.69 -16.44 9.08
CA LEU A 30 -13.82 -17.89 9.17
C LEU A 30 -14.77 -18.43 8.11
N LYS A 31 -15.95 -17.80 7.98
CA LYS A 31 -16.92 -18.16 6.95
C LYS A 31 -16.33 -18.02 5.54
N GLN A 32 -15.60 -16.95 5.28
CA GLN A 32 -14.96 -16.69 3.98
C GLN A 32 -13.79 -17.66 3.72
N GLY A 33 -13.04 -18.01 4.75
CA GLY A 33 -11.89 -18.91 4.73
C GLY A 33 -12.26 -20.40 4.80
N GLY A 34 -13.54 -20.76 4.68
CA GLY A 34 -13.97 -22.17 4.76
C GLY A 34 -13.67 -22.84 6.10
N PHE A 35 -13.57 -22.07 7.19
CA PHE A 35 -13.21 -22.51 8.54
C PHE A 35 -11.78 -23.07 8.67
N GLU A 36 -10.96 -22.95 7.64
CA GLU A 36 -9.52 -23.23 7.72
C GLU A 36 -8.80 -22.02 8.29
N PHE A 37 -8.16 -22.18 9.45
CA PHE A 37 -7.57 -21.06 10.19
C PHE A 37 -6.44 -20.35 9.43
N PRO A 38 -5.48 -21.04 8.78
CA PRO A 38 -4.46 -20.38 7.98
C PRO A 38 -5.04 -19.53 6.85
N TYR A 39 -6.02 -20.06 6.10
CA TYR A 39 -6.65 -19.33 5.01
C TYR A 39 -7.54 -18.16 5.51
N THR A 40 -8.24 -18.35 6.62
CA THR A 40 -8.96 -17.29 7.36
C THR A 40 -8.04 -16.11 7.69
N MET A 41 -6.82 -16.40 8.14
CA MET A 41 -5.85 -15.36 8.48
C MET A 41 -5.33 -14.61 7.26
N GLN A 42 -5.27 -15.22 6.08
CA GLN A 42 -4.98 -14.50 4.83
C GLN A 42 -6.04 -13.44 4.54
N TRP A 43 -7.32 -13.76 4.71
CA TRP A 43 -8.43 -12.80 4.57
C TRP A 43 -8.38 -11.69 5.62
N TYR A 44 -8.05 -12.04 6.87
CA TYR A 44 -7.87 -11.06 7.94
C TYR A 44 -6.75 -10.06 7.62
N LEU A 45 -5.59 -10.56 7.22
CA LEU A 45 -4.44 -9.73 6.86
C LEU A 45 -4.69 -8.92 5.59
N TRP A 46 -5.36 -9.50 4.58
CA TRP A 46 -5.77 -8.76 3.39
C TRP A 46 -6.70 -7.60 3.72
N ASN A 47 -7.71 -7.81 4.58
CA ASN A 47 -8.58 -6.74 5.04
C ASN A 47 -7.81 -5.63 5.76
N ALA A 48 -6.86 -5.99 6.62
CA ALA A 48 -6.00 -5.01 7.30
C ALA A 48 -5.14 -4.22 6.31
N ARG A 49 -4.59 -4.89 5.28
CA ARG A 49 -3.82 -4.25 4.19
C ARG A 49 -4.70 -3.32 3.35
N LEU A 50 -5.94 -3.73 3.02
CA LEU A 50 -6.92 -2.88 2.34
C LEU A 50 -7.23 -1.62 3.17
N ALA A 51 -7.57 -1.80 4.44
CA ALA A 51 -7.87 -0.70 5.36
C ALA A 51 -6.71 0.30 5.45
N LYS A 52 -5.46 -0.20 5.50
CA LYS A 52 -4.23 0.59 5.44
C LYS A 52 -4.10 1.35 4.11
N ALA A 53 -4.31 0.67 2.97
CA ALA A 53 -4.16 1.28 1.65
C ALA A 53 -5.14 2.46 1.42
N PHE A 54 -6.31 2.42 2.06
CA PHE A 54 -7.28 3.52 2.03
C PHE A 54 -6.93 4.70 2.94
N GLN A 55 -6.07 4.54 3.95
CA GLN A 55 -5.75 5.63 4.89
C GLN A 55 -5.22 6.86 4.19
N PHE A 56 -4.32 6.69 3.22
CA PHE A 56 -3.70 7.81 2.52
C PHE A 56 -4.70 8.60 1.65
N PRO A 57 -5.47 7.97 0.73
CA PRO A 57 -6.52 8.66 -0.01
C PRO A 57 -7.59 9.31 0.89
N LEU A 58 -8.00 8.65 1.97
CA LEU A 58 -8.96 9.20 2.93
C LEU A 58 -8.43 10.45 3.62
N HIS A 59 -7.18 10.42 4.07
CA HIS A 59 -6.54 11.57 4.69
C HIS A 59 -6.43 12.75 3.72
N ALA A 60 -5.96 12.50 2.49
CA ALA A 60 -5.85 13.54 1.47
C ALA A 60 -7.22 14.15 1.13
N LEU A 61 -8.26 13.33 1.02
CA LEU A 61 -9.62 13.81 0.80
C LEU A 61 -10.13 14.64 1.98
N GLU A 62 -9.95 14.19 3.22
CA GLU A 62 -10.43 14.90 4.41
C GLU A 62 -9.82 16.31 4.51
N VAL A 63 -8.51 16.44 4.27
CA VAL A 63 -7.81 17.74 4.24
C VAL A 63 -8.29 18.60 3.07
N THR A 64 -8.42 18.01 1.88
CA THR A 64 -8.86 18.73 0.68
C THR A 64 -10.27 19.28 0.85
N LEU A 65 -11.19 18.45 1.34
CA LEU A 65 -12.57 18.82 1.60
C LEU A 65 -12.67 19.88 2.69
N ARG A 66 -11.95 19.72 3.80
CA ARG A 66 -11.93 20.73 4.87
C ARG A 66 -11.53 22.10 4.34
N ASN A 67 -10.42 22.15 3.60
CA ASN A 67 -9.91 23.42 3.08
C ASN A 67 -10.89 24.04 2.07
N ALA A 68 -11.56 23.20 1.27
CA ALA A 68 -12.62 23.64 0.37
C ALA A 68 -13.82 24.23 1.13
N VAL A 69 -14.32 23.54 2.15
CA VAL A 69 -15.44 24.04 2.97
C VAL A 69 -15.06 25.31 3.73
N HIS A 70 -13.83 25.41 4.23
CA HIS A 70 -13.34 26.65 4.87
C HIS A 70 -13.36 27.83 3.89
N GLU A 71 -12.83 27.65 2.68
CA GLU A 71 -12.82 28.69 1.65
C GLU A 71 -14.24 29.07 1.23
N HIS A 72 -15.14 28.10 1.10
CA HIS A 72 -16.56 28.36 0.87
C HIS A 72 -17.16 29.29 1.92
N ILE A 73 -16.94 29.00 3.21
CA ILE A 73 -17.45 29.82 4.32
C ILE A 73 -16.97 31.27 4.17
N VAL A 74 -15.67 31.48 3.93
CA VAL A 74 -15.09 32.82 3.75
C VAL A 74 -15.67 33.53 2.52
N LEU A 75 -15.80 32.83 1.39
CA LEU A 75 -16.38 33.39 0.15
C LEU A 75 -17.85 33.80 0.31
N THR A 76 -18.58 33.18 1.23
CA THR A 76 -19.98 33.51 1.55
C THR A 76 -20.14 34.57 2.64
N GLY A 77 -19.05 35.23 3.05
CA GLY A 77 -19.08 36.31 4.04
C GLY A 77 -18.90 35.85 5.48
N GLY A 78 -18.50 34.58 5.71
CA GLY A 78 -18.06 34.15 7.04
C GLY A 78 -16.78 34.88 7.46
N PRO A 79 -16.67 35.30 8.73
CA PRO A 79 -15.48 35.98 9.20
C PRO A 79 -14.28 35.05 9.16
N GLU A 80 -13.08 35.63 9.11
CA GLU A 80 -11.85 34.84 9.02
C GLU A 80 -11.73 33.85 10.19
N ASP A 81 -11.98 34.29 11.42
CA ASP A 81 -12.02 33.45 12.64
C ASP A 81 -13.42 32.95 13.01
N TRP A 82 -14.22 32.58 12.01
CA TRP A 82 -15.57 32.03 12.18
C TRP A 82 -15.75 30.94 13.25
N PRO A 83 -14.76 30.07 13.60
CA PRO A 83 -14.96 29.11 14.67
C PRO A 83 -15.16 29.75 16.05
N PHE A 84 -14.79 31.02 16.21
CA PHE A 84 -14.91 31.80 17.45
C PHE A 84 -15.91 32.96 17.35
N ASP A 85 -16.52 33.17 16.18
CA ASP A 85 -17.45 34.27 15.98
C ASP A 85 -18.87 33.89 16.38
N THR A 86 -19.37 34.46 17.47
CA THR A 86 -20.71 34.14 18.02
C THR A 86 -21.84 34.45 17.04
N THR A 87 -21.72 35.52 16.25
CA THR A 87 -22.76 35.92 15.29
C THR A 87 -22.90 34.87 14.20
N TRP A 88 -21.77 34.46 13.61
CA TRP A 88 -21.71 33.45 12.58
C TRP A 88 -22.17 32.09 13.11
N ILE A 89 -21.69 31.67 14.29
CA ILE A 89 -22.09 30.39 14.90
C ILE A 89 -23.61 30.37 15.13
N SER A 90 -24.18 31.45 15.64
CA SER A 90 -25.62 31.56 15.88
C SER A 90 -26.42 31.49 14.57
N ALA A 91 -25.94 32.15 13.51
CA ALA A 91 -26.55 32.07 12.19
C ALA A 91 -26.50 30.64 11.61
N GLN A 92 -25.37 29.94 11.75
CA GLN A 92 -25.25 28.56 11.28
C GLN A 92 -26.10 27.58 12.11
N GLU A 93 -26.17 27.76 13.43
CA GLU A 93 -26.99 26.92 14.32
C GLU A 93 -28.48 27.02 13.97
N ALA A 94 -28.93 28.19 13.48
CA ALA A 94 -30.29 28.39 12.98
C ALA A 94 -30.56 27.68 11.64
N VAL A 95 -29.52 27.48 10.81
CA VAL A 95 -29.62 26.76 9.53
C VAL A 95 -29.53 25.25 9.75
N GLY A 96 -28.63 24.80 10.62
CA GLY A 96 -28.46 23.39 10.96
C GLY A 96 -27.94 23.23 12.38
N SER A 97 -28.63 22.41 13.18
CA SER A 97 -28.29 22.21 14.58
C SER A 97 -26.98 21.44 14.79
N GLY A 98 -26.35 21.68 15.94
CA GLY A 98 -25.16 20.98 16.41
C GLY A 98 -23.84 21.52 15.84
N ILE A 99 -23.83 22.67 15.17
CA ILE A 99 -22.60 23.35 14.73
C ILE A 99 -21.86 23.89 15.94
N ARG A 100 -22.58 24.60 16.82
CA ARG A 100 -22.05 25.15 18.08
C ARG A 100 -21.45 24.06 18.95
N GLU A 101 -22.20 22.98 19.16
CA GLU A 101 -21.75 21.86 20.01
C GLU A 101 -20.52 21.15 19.42
N ALA A 102 -20.44 20.99 18.10
CA ALA A 102 -19.26 20.41 17.46
C ALA A 102 -18.01 21.29 17.65
N LEU A 103 -18.15 22.61 17.48
CA LEU A 103 -17.06 23.57 17.69
C LEU A 103 -16.64 23.62 19.17
N ASN A 104 -17.59 23.69 20.09
CA ASN A 104 -17.31 23.72 21.53
C ASN A 104 -16.61 22.45 22.00
N ARG A 105 -17.03 21.26 21.55
CA ARG A 105 -16.31 20.01 21.84
C ARG A 105 -14.87 20.04 21.37
N SER A 106 -14.64 20.49 20.13
CA SER A 106 -13.29 20.60 19.57
C SER A 106 -12.41 21.54 20.40
N LYS A 107 -12.92 22.74 20.73
CA LYS A 107 -12.21 23.73 21.56
C LYS A 107 -11.92 23.19 22.95
N ARG A 108 -12.88 22.56 23.64
CA ARG A 108 -12.68 21.96 24.97
C ARG A 108 -11.58 20.89 24.93
N GLN A 109 -11.59 20.00 23.93
CA GLN A 109 -10.57 18.97 23.77
C GLN A 109 -9.16 19.58 23.57
N LEU A 110 -9.06 20.65 22.77
CA LEU A 110 -7.79 21.33 22.53
C LEU A 110 -7.30 22.09 23.77
N LEU A 111 -8.18 22.81 24.46
CA LEU A 111 -7.85 23.53 25.69
C LEU A 111 -7.38 22.59 26.79
N LYS A 112 -8.04 21.43 26.96
CA LYS A 112 -7.61 20.40 27.92
C LYS A 112 -6.19 19.89 27.67
N ARG A 113 -5.69 19.97 26.43
CA ARG A 113 -4.30 19.60 26.07
C ARG A 113 -3.30 20.75 26.24
N LYS A 114 -3.76 22.01 26.20
CA LYS A 114 -2.89 23.21 26.18
C LYS A 114 -2.87 23.99 27.51
N MET A 115 -3.82 23.75 28.40
CA MET A 115 -3.93 24.37 29.72
C MET A 115 -3.50 23.40 30.82
N THR A 116 -3.15 23.93 31.99
CA THR A 116 -3.05 23.10 33.20
C THR A 116 -4.45 22.65 33.65
N ASP A 117 -4.54 21.53 34.36
CA ASP A 117 -5.83 21.01 34.85
C ASP A 117 -6.59 22.05 35.70
N ARG A 118 -5.86 22.78 36.56
CA ARG A 118 -6.44 23.84 37.40
C ARG A 118 -7.03 24.99 36.59
N GLU A 119 -6.32 25.47 35.57
CA GLU A 119 -6.79 26.54 34.69
C GLU A 119 -8.00 26.10 33.85
N TYR A 120 -7.95 24.88 33.31
CA TYR A 120 -9.03 24.30 32.52
C TYR A 120 -10.30 24.17 33.34
N THR A 121 -10.22 23.59 34.54
CA THR A 121 -11.40 23.41 35.40
C THR A 121 -12.03 24.76 35.76
N ALA A 122 -11.23 25.71 36.26
CA ALA A 122 -11.72 27.02 36.69
C ALA A 122 -12.28 27.89 35.55
N SER A 123 -11.72 27.80 34.33
CA SER A 123 -12.07 28.73 33.24
C SER A 123 -13.01 28.12 32.20
N VAL A 124 -13.06 26.79 32.06
CA VAL A 124 -13.73 26.09 30.95
C VAL A 124 -14.79 25.12 31.46
N GLU A 125 -14.47 24.31 32.47
CA GLU A 125 -15.36 23.24 32.95
C GLU A 125 -16.45 23.75 33.89
N GLU A 126 -16.07 24.56 34.88
CA GLU A 126 -17.00 25.11 35.88
C GLU A 126 -17.80 26.31 35.34
N VAL A 127 -17.35 26.90 34.24
CA VAL A 127 -17.99 28.06 33.61
C VAL A 127 -18.88 27.60 32.45
N SER A 128 -20.15 28.00 32.48
CA SER A 128 -21.08 27.79 31.37
C SER A 128 -20.75 28.75 30.22
N HIS A 129 -20.22 28.21 29.14
CA HIS A 129 -19.92 28.95 27.91
C HIS A 129 -20.96 28.63 26.85
N LEU A 130 -21.64 29.65 26.35
CA LEU A 130 -22.45 29.52 25.14
C LEU A 130 -21.54 29.21 23.93
N ASP A 131 -20.49 30.00 23.74
CA ASP A 131 -19.37 29.74 22.83
C ASP A 131 -18.07 29.69 23.62
N VAL A 132 -17.34 28.57 23.55
CA VAL A 132 -16.05 28.47 24.23
C VAL A 132 -15.06 29.42 23.53
N PRO A 133 -14.40 30.35 24.25
CA PRO A 133 -13.44 31.27 23.66
C PRO A 133 -12.07 30.61 23.44
N ALA A 134 -11.18 31.29 22.72
CA ALA A 134 -9.83 30.78 22.45
C ALA A 134 -8.88 30.84 23.65
N PHE A 135 -9.17 31.69 24.65
CA PHE A 135 -8.30 32.01 25.79
C PHE A 135 -6.86 32.39 25.42
N GLY A 136 -6.64 32.91 24.20
CA GLY A 136 -5.29 33.17 23.67
C GLY A 136 -4.43 31.91 23.46
N LYS A 137 -4.99 30.70 23.60
CA LYS A 137 -4.28 29.40 23.47
C LYS A 137 -4.62 28.68 22.17
N LEU A 138 -5.72 29.05 21.53
CA LEU A 138 -6.19 28.44 20.28
C LEU A 138 -6.17 29.45 19.15
N ASN A 139 -5.85 28.98 17.95
CA ASN A 139 -6.14 29.68 16.71
C ASN A 139 -7.16 28.89 15.87
N ARG A 140 -7.63 29.50 14.77
CA ARG A 140 -8.55 28.85 13.83
C ARG A 140 -8.01 27.52 13.32
N HIS A 141 -6.77 27.47 12.87
CA HIS A 141 -6.18 26.27 12.28
C HIS A 141 -6.16 25.09 13.25
N ASP A 142 -5.95 25.33 14.55
CA ASP A 142 -6.06 24.30 15.59
C ASP A 142 -7.47 23.67 15.58
N VAL A 143 -8.51 24.51 15.59
CA VAL A 143 -9.90 24.06 15.62
C VAL A 143 -10.25 23.32 14.33
N LEU A 144 -9.92 23.87 13.16
CA LEU A 144 -10.17 23.24 11.86
C LEU A 144 -9.50 21.86 11.79
N ALA A 145 -8.26 21.74 12.27
CA ALA A 145 -7.53 20.48 12.27
C ALA A 145 -8.08 19.42 13.22
N ASN A 146 -8.79 19.82 14.27
CA ASN A 146 -9.37 18.91 15.24
C ASN A 146 -10.83 18.53 14.92
N MET A 147 -11.47 19.14 13.90
CA MET A 147 -12.82 18.77 13.48
C MET A 147 -12.84 17.43 12.74
N SER A 148 -13.87 16.62 13.00
CA SER A 148 -14.10 15.37 12.28
C SER A 148 -14.61 15.59 10.86
N LEU A 149 -14.37 14.61 9.98
CA LEU A 149 -14.97 14.58 8.64
C LEU A 149 -16.50 14.83 8.65
N GLU A 150 -17.23 14.29 9.63
CA GLU A 150 -18.68 14.46 9.76
C GLU A 150 -19.11 15.93 9.82
N PHE A 151 -18.35 16.77 10.53
CA PHE A 151 -18.64 18.20 10.61
C PHE A 151 -18.58 18.86 9.22
N TRP A 152 -17.56 18.54 8.42
CA TRP A 152 -17.41 19.07 7.07
C TRP A 152 -18.50 18.56 6.13
N VAL A 153 -18.92 17.31 6.28
CA VAL A 153 -20.05 16.75 5.50
C VAL A 153 -21.35 17.46 5.83
N ARG A 154 -21.60 17.79 7.11
CA ARG A 154 -22.83 18.48 7.55
C ARG A 154 -23.01 19.83 6.86
N LEU A 155 -21.92 20.54 6.60
CA LEU A 155 -21.93 21.82 5.89
C LEU A 155 -22.23 21.69 4.38
N LEU A 156 -22.36 20.46 3.85
CA LEU A 156 -22.83 20.17 2.50
C LEU A 156 -24.30 19.72 2.44
N ASP A 157 -24.99 19.68 3.59
CA ASP A 157 -26.36 19.19 3.66
C ASP A 157 -27.35 20.15 2.97
N TYR A 158 -28.57 19.67 2.76
CA TYR A 158 -29.63 20.41 2.06
C TYR A 158 -29.88 21.85 2.58
N PRO A 159 -29.85 22.13 3.91
CA PRO A 159 -30.02 23.50 4.41
C PRO A 159 -29.01 24.50 3.85
N TYR A 160 -27.83 24.03 3.43
CA TYR A 160 -26.75 24.85 2.88
C TYR A 160 -26.82 25.01 1.35
N GLU A 161 -27.83 24.46 0.67
CA GLU A 161 -27.90 24.45 -0.79
C GLU A 161 -27.72 25.85 -1.40
N ARG A 162 -28.44 26.85 -0.89
CA ARG A 162 -28.37 28.22 -1.39
C ARG A 162 -26.98 28.84 -1.25
N ALA A 163 -26.28 28.56 -0.14
CA ALA A 163 -24.95 29.10 0.11
C ALA A 163 -23.94 28.58 -0.94
N TRP A 164 -24.06 27.30 -1.31
CA TRP A 164 -23.11 26.65 -2.23
C TRP A 164 -23.29 27.04 -3.71
N GLN A 165 -24.45 27.56 -4.12
CA GLN A 165 -24.75 27.83 -5.53
C GLN A 165 -23.72 28.75 -6.22
N LEU A 166 -23.21 29.76 -5.50
CA LEU A 166 -22.28 30.76 -6.06
C LEU A 166 -20.80 30.45 -5.82
N SER A 167 -20.49 29.53 -4.90
CA SER A 167 -19.12 29.26 -4.46
C SER A 167 -18.60 27.89 -4.89
N LEU A 168 -19.47 26.91 -5.18
CA LEU A 168 -19.05 25.53 -5.45
C LEU A 168 -17.96 25.47 -6.53
N ARG A 169 -18.17 26.13 -7.68
CA ARG A 169 -17.19 26.14 -8.78
C ARG A 169 -15.98 27.05 -8.54
N ARG A 170 -16.05 27.95 -7.57
CA ARG A 170 -14.86 28.74 -7.15
C ARG A 170 -13.95 27.87 -6.30
N VAL A 171 -14.55 27.08 -5.42
CA VAL A 171 -13.87 26.21 -4.46
C VAL A 171 -13.44 24.89 -5.10
N PHE A 172 -14.18 24.39 -6.08
CA PHE A 172 -13.90 23.22 -6.88
C PHE A 172 -13.82 23.60 -8.37
N PRO A 173 -12.71 24.23 -8.80
CA PRO A 173 -12.58 24.80 -10.15
C PRO A 173 -12.61 23.76 -11.27
N ASN A 174 -12.34 22.48 -10.99
CA ASN A 174 -12.34 21.40 -11.97
C ASN A 174 -13.60 20.52 -11.87
N ALA A 175 -14.65 20.96 -11.18
CA ALA A 175 -15.92 20.23 -11.11
C ALA A 175 -16.75 20.42 -12.39
N ASP A 176 -17.31 19.33 -12.91
CA ASP A 176 -18.16 19.37 -14.09
C ASP A 176 -19.52 20.01 -13.79
N LEU A 177 -20.30 20.36 -14.83
CA LEU A 177 -21.66 20.89 -14.66
C LEU A 177 -22.59 19.91 -13.93
N SER A 178 -22.35 18.60 -14.07
CA SER A 178 -23.08 17.52 -13.39
C SER A 178 -22.67 17.34 -11.92
N ASP A 179 -21.53 17.88 -11.51
CA ASP A 179 -21.01 17.80 -10.14
C ASP A 179 -21.65 18.87 -9.25
N THR A 180 -22.95 18.70 -9.00
CA THR A 180 -23.72 19.54 -8.09
C THR A 180 -23.28 19.34 -6.62
N ARG A 181 -23.62 20.30 -5.75
CA ARG A 181 -23.43 20.15 -4.29
C ARG A 181 -24.11 18.90 -3.74
N ARG A 182 -25.29 18.54 -4.28
CA ARG A 182 -25.99 17.28 -3.93
C ARG A 182 -25.15 16.05 -4.29
N HIS A 183 -24.57 16.04 -5.48
CA HIS A 183 -23.70 14.98 -5.93
C HIS A 183 -22.47 14.84 -5.02
N LEU A 184 -21.78 15.96 -4.76
CA LEU A 184 -20.63 16.00 -3.86
C LEU A 184 -20.99 15.51 -2.44
N CYS A 185 -22.09 15.99 -1.87
CA CYS A 185 -22.57 15.59 -0.56
C CYS A 185 -22.82 14.07 -0.49
N ASN A 186 -23.47 13.50 -1.52
CA ASN A 186 -23.74 12.06 -1.57
C ASN A 186 -22.44 11.23 -1.64
N ILE A 187 -21.49 11.63 -2.49
CA ILE A 187 -20.18 10.97 -2.60
C ILE A 187 -19.47 11.01 -1.25
N VAL A 188 -19.35 12.20 -0.66
CA VAL A 188 -18.60 12.40 0.59
C VAL A 188 -19.27 11.68 1.77
N ARG A 189 -20.61 11.58 1.81
CA ARG A 189 -21.32 10.77 2.82
C ARG A 189 -20.98 9.29 2.72
N ARG A 190 -20.99 8.71 1.51
CA ARG A 190 -20.55 7.32 1.28
C ARG A 190 -19.11 7.11 1.76
N ILE A 191 -18.22 8.05 1.43
CA ILE A 191 -16.82 8.00 1.85
C ILE A 191 -16.68 8.11 3.38
N LYS A 192 -17.43 8.99 4.03
CA LYS A 192 -17.45 9.14 5.50
C LYS A 192 -17.88 7.85 6.18
N ASP A 193 -18.96 7.22 5.70
CA ASP A 193 -19.44 5.96 6.28
C ASP A 193 -18.41 4.84 6.08
N PHE A 194 -17.79 4.76 4.90
CA PHE A 194 -16.69 3.84 4.65
C PHE A 194 -15.48 4.10 5.57
N ARG A 195 -15.05 5.36 5.72
CA ARG A 195 -13.96 5.78 6.59
C ARG A 195 -14.21 5.39 8.04
N ASN A 196 -15.44 5.54 8.53
CA ASN A 196 -15.81 5.13 9.88
C ASN A 196 -15.62 3.61 10.06
N ARG A 197 -16.05 2.79 9.10
CA ARG A 197 -15.81 1.34 9.15
C ARG A 197 -14.33 0.99 9.20
N VAL A 198 -13.51 1.66 8.38
CA VAL A 198 -12.04 1.50 8.38
C VAL A 198 -11.45 1.87 9.75
N ALA A 199 -11.87 3.01 10.33
CA ALA A 199 -11.41 3.48 11.64
C ALA A 199 -11.85 2.57 12.80
N HIS A 200 -13.01 1.91 12.69
CA HIS A 200 -13.50 0.93 13.66
C HIS A 200 -12.97 -0.49 13.42
N HIS A 201 -12.01 -0.66 12.52
CA HIS A 201 -11.43 -1.96 12.16
C HIS A 201 -12.47 -2.99 11.72
N GLU A 202 -13.54 -2.54 11.07
CA GLU A 202 -14.55 -3.42 10.52
C GLU A 202 -14.03 -4.20 9.30
N PRO A 203 -14.56 -5.40 9.05
CA PRO A 203 -14.34 -6.09 7.79
C PRO A 203 -14.92 -5.29 6.61
N ILE A 204 -14.09 -4.93 5.64
CA ILE A 204 -14.44 -4.22 4.40
C ILE A 204 -14.26 -5.09 3.14
N PHE A 205 -13.58 -6.23 3.26
CA PHE A 205 -13.23 -7.13 2.16
C PHE A 205 -14.41 -7.67 1.33
N HIS A 206 -15.63 -7.67 1.87
CA HIS A 206 -16.85 -8.16 1.21
C HIS A 206 -17.57 -7.08 0.39
N ARG A 207 -17.12 -5.82 0.47
CA ARG A 207 -17.72 -4.74 -0.30
C ARG A 207 -17.36 -4.88 -1.78
N THR A 208 -18.34 -4.71 -2.65
CA THR A 208 -18.16 -4.72 -4.11
C THR A 208 -17.78 -3.35 -4.66
N ASP A 209 -18.01 -2.27 -3.91
CA ASP A 209 -17.83 -0.88 -4.34
C ASP A 209 -16.47 -0.27 -3.93
N LEU A 210 -15.48 -1.09 -3.55
CA LEU A 210 -14.18 -0.58 -3.10
C LEU A 210 -13.45 0.23 -4.18
N GLN A 211 -13.51 -0.24 -5.44
CA GLN A 211 -12.93 0.48 -6.57
C GLN A 211 -13.65 1.81 -6.84
N GLU A 212 -14.98 1.81 -6.76
CA GLU A 212 -15.79 3.03 -6.89
C GLU A 212 -15.48 4.02 -5.78
N LEU A 213 -15.39 3.57 -4.53
CA LEU A 213 -15.06 4.43 -3.38
C LEU A 213 -13.68 5.07 -3.54
N HIS A 214 -12.69 4.32 -4.04
CA HIS A 214 -11.37 4.89 -4.36
C HIS A 214 -11.48 5.92 -5.49
N ALA A 215 -12.16 5.59 -6.59
CA ALA A 215 -12.37 6.50 -7.71
C ALA A 215 -13.10 7.79 -7.28
N ASP A 216 -14.10 7.69 -6.42
CA ASP A 216 -14.85 8.79 -5.83
C ASP A 216 -13.94 9.70 -4.99
N MET A 217 -13.04 9.12 -4.17
CA MET A 217 -12.05 9.92 -3.42
C MET A 217 -11.14 10.70 -4.36
N ILE A 218 -10.60 10.02 -5.38
CA ILE A 218 -9.75 10.65 -6.40
C ILE A 218 -10.50 11.73 -7.17
N LYS A 219 -11.78 11.49 -7.49
CA LYS A 219 -12.65 12.45 -8.19
C LYS A 219 -12.83 13.72 -7.36
N VAL A 220 -13.24 13.62 -6.10
CA VAL A 220 -13.44 14.79 -5.23
C VAL A 220 -12.14 15.59 -5.04
N ILE A 221 -11.00 14.91 -4.89
CA ILE A 221 -9.69 15.58 -4.84
C ILE A 221 -9.39 16.29 -6.17
N GLY A 222 -9.69 15.64 -7.30
CA GLY A 222 -9.50 16.20 -8.64
C GLY A 222 -10.36 17.42 -8.94
N MET A 223 -11.62 17.43 -8.48
CA MET A 223 -12.51 18.60 -8.58
C MET A 223 -11.86 19.84 -7.98
N ARG A 224 -11.07 19.67 -6.91
CA ARG A 224 -10.31 20.75 -6.27
C ARG A 224 -9.00 21.06 -6.99
N CYS A 225 -8.18 20.05 -7.26
CA CYS A 225 -6.84 20.23 -7.83
C CYS A 225 -6.38 19.00 -8.62
N GLY A 226 -6.12 19.18 -9.92
CA GLY A 226 -5.61 18.12 -10.80
C GLY A 226 -4.24 17.57 -10.37
N LEU A 227 -3.32 18.44 -9.93
CA LEU A 227 -1.98 18.02 -9.48
C LEU A 227 -2.05 17.18 -8.20
N THR A 228 -2.88 17.59 -7.23
CA THR A 228 -3.09 16.81 -6.00
C THR A 228 -3.72 15.46 -6.31
N LYS A 229 -4.67 15.40 -7.25
CA LYS A 229 -5.22 14.13 -7.75
C LYS A 229 -4.11 13.22 -8.29
N SER A 230 -3.27 13.70 -9.20
CA SER A 230 -2.18 12.90 -9.77
C SER A 230 -1.19 12.42 -8.71
N TRP A 231 -0.85 13.28 -7.74
CA TRP A 231 0.02 12.92 -6.62
C TRP A 231 -0.59 11.85 -5.71
N VAL A 232 -1.88 11.97 -5.36
CA VAL A 232 -2.56 10.96 -4.54
C VAL A 232 -2.70 9.64 -5.29
N GLN A 233 -3.00 9.67 -6.58
CA GLN A 233 -3.05 8.47 -7.41
C GLN A 233 -1.69 7.77 -7.46
N HIS A 234 -0.60 8.53 -7.65
CA HIS A 234 0.76 7.99 -7.73
C HIS A 234 1.19 7.27 -6.45
N HIS A 235 0.87 7.82 -5.28
CA HIS A 235 1.24 7.23 -3.99
C HIS A 235 0.19 6.28 -3.39
N SER A 236 -0.96 6.08 -4.06
CA SER A 236 -1.98 5.17 -3.58
C SER A 236 -1.61 3.71 -3.87
N THR A 237 -1.54 2.88 -2.82
CA THR A 237 -1.27 1.44 -2.96
C THR A 237 -2.52 0.58 -3.11
N PHE A 238 -3.71 1.20 -3.19
CA PHE A 238 -4.99 0.50 -3.16
C PHE A 238 -5.13 -0.53 -4.29
N HIS A 239 -4.82 -0.18 -5.54
CA HIS A 239 -4.99 -1.11 -6.68
C HIS A 239 -4.09 -2.34 -6.57
N ALA A 240 -2.85 -2.18 -6.11
CA ALA A 240 -1.94 -3.29 -5.88
C ALA A 240 -2.49 -4.24 -4.81
N ILE A 241 -2.90 -3.70 -3.65
CA ILE A 241 -3.44 -4.52 -2.56
C ILE A 241 -4.79 -5.15 -2.91
N HIS A 242 -5.66 -4.44 -3.63
CA HIS A 242 -6.96 -4.95 -4.04
C HIS A 242 -6.83 -6.12 -5.02
N SER A 243 -5.80 -6.10 -5.87
CA SER A 243 -5.51 -7.19 -6.81
C SER A 243 -4.88 -8.41 -6.11
N ASP A 244 -4.18 -8.19 -5.00
CA ASP A 244 -3.60 -9.23 -4.13
C ASP A 244 -4.65 -9.87 -3.19
N ARG A 245 -5.81 -10.23 -3.75
CA ARG A 245 -6.91 -10.87 -3.03
C ARG A 245 -6.58 -12.35 -2.76
N PRO A 246 -6.84 -12.88 -1.55
CA PRO A 246 -6.63 -14.29 -1.26
C PRO A 246 -7.46 -15.20 -2.18
N SER A 247 -6.84 -16.24 -2.71
CA SER A 247 -7.45 -17.31 -3.52
C SER A 247 -7.29 -18.67 -2.82
N ARG A 248 -8.28 -19.55 -2.97
CA ARG A 248 -8.27 -20.91 -2.37
C ARG A 248 -7.17 -21.80 -2.96
N ASP A 249 -6.80 -21.57 -4.21
CA ASP A 249 -5.75 -22.32 -4.89
C ASP A 249 -4.33 -21.89 -4.47
N GLY A 250 -4.20 -21.07 -3.42
CA GLY A 250 -2.92 -20.70 -2.80
C GLY A 250 -1.97 -19.91 -3.70
N LEU A 251 -2.44 -19.52 -4.89
CA LEU A 251 -1.65 -18.86 -5.92
C LEU A 251 -2.47 -17.68 -6.44
N SER A 252 -2.04 -16.46 -6.09
CA SER A 252 -2.17 -15.41 -7.08
C SER A 252 -1.51 -15.94 -8.36
N ALA A 253 -2.08 -15.71 -9.54
CA ALA A 253 -1.39 -15.99 -10.80
C ALA A 253 -0.03 -15.25 -10.90
N LEU A 254 0.20 -14.30 -9.99
CA LEU A 254 1.44 -13.57 -9.75
C LEU A 254 2.25 -14.10 -8.55
N ASP A 255 2.03 -15.30 -8.03
CA ASP A 255 2.79 -15.85 -6.89
C ASP A 255 3.21 -17.33 -7.08
N SER A 256 2.93 -17.94 -8.23
CA SER A 256 3.53 -19.25 -8.53
C SER A 256 4.99 -19.05 -8.88
N VAL A 257 5.87 -19.90 -8.34
CA VAL A 257 7.29 -19.94 -8.75
C VAL A 257 7.40 -19.99 -10.28
N PRO A 258 6.60 -20.78 -11.03
CA PRO A 258 6.53 -20.74 -12.50
C PRO A 258 6.36 -19.34 -13.13
N SER A 259 5.62 -18.43 -12.49
CA SER A 259 5.36 -17.07 -13.02
C SER A 259 6.53 -16.07 -12.88
N ILE A 260 7.59 -16.45 -12.16
CA ILE A 260 8.78 -15.62 -11.88
C ILE A 260 10.08 -16.30 -12.30
N VAL A 261 10.01 -17.55 -12.75
CA VAL A 261 11.18 -18.24 -13.26
C VAL A 261 11.60 -17.60 -14.57
N ARG A 262 12.89 -17.30 -14.71
CA ARG A 262 13.46 -16.93 -16.00
C ARG A 262 13.81 -18.19 -16.76
N ALA A 263 13.45 -18.23 -18.04
CA ALA A 263 13.86 -19.29 -18.95
C ALA A 263 15.39 -19.42 -18.97
N VAL A 264 15.87 -20.65 -19.12
CA VAL A 264 17.30 -20.98 -19.13
C VAL A 264 17.65 -21.87 -20.31
N VAL A 265 18.89 -21.71 -20.77
CA VAL A 265 19.55 -22.69 -21.64
C VAL A 265 20.47 -23.56 -20.79
N ARG A 266 20.41 -24.88 -20.99
CA ARG A 266 21.32 -25.82 -20.32
C ARG A 266 22.59 -25.96 -21.14
N VAL A 267 23.73 -25.79 -20.47
CA VAL A 267 25.06 -26.03 -21.03
C VAL A 267 25.65 -27.23 -20.31
N ALA A 268 25.79 -28.35 -21.02
CA ALA A 268 26.33 -29.59 -20.45
C ALA A 268 27.86 -29.55 -20.32
N ASP A 269 28.55 -28.89 -21.24
CA ASP A 269 30.01 -28.82 -21.26
C ASP A 269 30.51 -27.41 -20.84
N PRO A 270 31.16 -27.25 -19.68
CA PRO A 270 31.73 -25.96 -19.26
C PRO A 270 32.87 -25.46 -20.17
N ALA A 271 33.45 -26.33 -21.01
CA ALA A 271 34.43 -25.97 -22.03
C ALA A 271 33.81 -25.42 -23.33
N ALA A 272 32.47 -25.44 -23.46
CA ALA A 272 31.77 -24.84 -24.59
C ALA A 272 32.10 -23.35 -24.74
N ARG A 273 32.10 -22.89 -25.99
CA ARG A 273 32.56 -21.54 -26.34
C ARG A 273 31.41 -20.55 -26.23
N LEU A 274 31.70 -19.30 -25.85
CA LEU A 274 30.66 -18.28 -25.73
C LEU A 274 29.91 -18.05 -27.05
N LYS A 275 30.60 -18.16 -28.20
CA LYS A 275 29.98 -18.06 -29.54
C LYS A 275 28.88 -19.12 -29.79
N GLU A 276 28.96 -20.28 -29.15
CA GLU A 276 28.00 -21.38 -29.29
C GLU A 276 26.77 -21.15 -28.41
N LEU A 277 26.95 -20.52 -27.24
CA LEU A 277 25.89 -20.21 -26.31
C LEU A 277 24.99 -19.05 -26.75
N LEU A 278 25.56 -18.00 -27.34
CA LEU A 278 24.82 -16.78 -27.70
C LEU A 278 23.63 -17.05 -28.65
N PRO A 279 23.77 -17.86 -29.72
CA PRO A 279 22.64 -18.23 -30.58
C PRO A 279 21.55 -19.01 -29.83
N GLU A 280 21.92 -19.91 -28.91
CA GLU A 280 20.95 -20.71 -28.14
C GLU A 280 20.14 -19.83 -27.18
N LEU A 281 20.79 -18.88 -26.51
CA LEU A 281 20.11 -17.91 -25.65
C LEU A 281 19.12 -17.05 -26.46
N ALA A 282 19.53 -16.59 -27.64
CA ALA A 282 18.68 -15.80 -28.51
C ALA A 282 17.48 -16.60 -29.04
N ALA A 283 17.70 -17.85 -29.48
CA ALA A 283 16.64 -18.71 -30.00
C ALA A 283 15.62 -19.12 -28.92
N ALA A 284 16.08 -19.32 -27.68
CA ALA A 284 15.22 -19.67 -26.55
C ALA A 284 14.58 -18.44 -25.86
N GLU A 285 14.84 -17.23 -26.34
CA GLU A 285 14.50 -15.96 -25.67
C GLU A 285 14.90 -15.94 -24.18
N ALA A 286 15.98 -16.63 -23.85
CA ALA A 286 16.45 -16.82 -22.48
C ALA A 286 17.53 -15.80 -22.13
N SER A 287 17.47 -15.24 -20.91
CA SER A 287 18.49 -14.30 -20.42
C SER A 287 19.55 -14.97 -19.51
N TRP A 288 19.49 -16.30 -19.37
CA TRP A 288 20.31 -17.08 -18.45
C TRP A 288 20.72 -18.41 -19.05
N ALA A 289 21.95 -18.83 -18.77
CA ALA A 289 22.43 -20.17 -19.03
C ALA A 289 22.87 -20.83 -17.73
N VAL A 290 22.57 -22.12 -17.58
CA VAL A 290 22.99 -22.95 -16.44
C VAL A 290 24.02 -23.94 -16.92
N VAL A 291 25.17 -23.97 -16.26
CA VAL A 291 26.35 -24.76 -16.62
C VAL A 291 26.66 -25.75 -15.52
N GLU A 292 26.95 -26.99 -15.88
CA GLU A 292 27.42 -28.00 -14.94
C GLU A 292 28.94 -27.87 -14.74
N VAL A 293 29.40 -27.70 -13.50
CA VAL A 293 30.82 -27.51 -13.15
C VAL A 293 31.13 -28.33 -11.91
N ASP A 294 32.09 -29.26 -12.01
CA ASP A 294 32.59 -30.09 -10.90
C ASP A 294 31.49 -30.81 -10.09
N GLY A 295 30.43 -31.28 -10.75
CA GLY A 295 29.29 -31.97 -10.11
C GLY A 295 28.29 -31.03 -9.41
N GLY A 296 28.45 -29.72 -9.57
CA GLY A 296 27.51 -28.69 -9.14
C GLY A 296 26.97 -27.86 -10.31
N LEU A 297 26.10 -26.89 -10.00
CA LEU A 297 25.56 -25.95 -10.98
C LEU A 297 26.19 -24.56 -10.81
N SER A 298 26.50 -23.94 -11.93
CA SER A 298 26.79 -22.52 -12.06
C SER A 298 25.82 -21.87 -13.05
N ALA A 299 25.70 -20.55 -13.01
CA ALA A 299 24.82 -19.82 -13.91
C ALA A 299 25.50 -18.54 -14.40
N VAL A 300 25.20 -18.18 -15.65
CA VAL A 300 25.65 -16.94 -16.29
C VAL A 300 24.44 -16.22 -16.89
N GLY A 301 24.25 -14.96 -16.50
CA GLY A 301 23.20 -14.10 -17.05
C GLY A 301 23.73 -13.11 -18.09
N SER A 302 22.83 -12.41 -18.78
CA SER A 302 23.19 -11.34 -19.71
C SER A 302 24.06 -10.25 -19.05
N ASP A 303 23.78 -9.89 -17.80
CA ASP A 303 24.58 -8.92 -17.04
C ASP A 303 26.02 -9.39 -16.80
N ASP A 304 26.24 -10.70 -16.68
CA ASP A 304 27.57 -11.28 -16.47
C ASP A 304 28.37 -11.26 -17.77
N ILE A 305 27.72 -11.57 -18.89
CA ILE A 305 28.30 -11.41 -20.23
C ILE A 305 28.64 -9.94 -20.49
N LEU A 306 27.77 -9.00 -20.12
CA LEU A 306 28.04 -7.55 -20.24
C LEU A 306 29.24 -7.11 -19.39
N LYS A 307 29.34 -7.59 -18.15
CA LYS A 307 30.50 -7.31 -17.29
C LYS A 307 31.78 -7.89 -17.86
N TRP A 308 31.73 -9.10 -18.39
CA TRP A 308 32.85 -9.72 -19.08
C TRP A 308 33.24 -8.93 -20.34
N LEU A 309 32.28 -8.52 -21.18
CA LEU A 309 32.52 -7.65 -22.33
C LEU A 309 33.19 -6.33 -21.91
N ALA A 310 32.75 -5.75 -20.79
CA ALA A 310 33.37 -4.55 -20.24
C ALA A 310 34.85 -4.74 -19.88
N THR A 311 35.28 -5.96 -19.48
CA THR A 311 36.70 -6.25 -19.27
C THR A 311 37.53 -6.22 -20.56
N GLY A 312 36.93 -6.60 -21.70
CA GLY A 312 37.56 -6.53 -23.02
C GLY A 312 37.48 -5.15 -23.69
N SER A 313 36.64 -4.25 -23.18
CA SER A 313 36.38 -2.92 -23.78
C SER A 313 37.63 -2.05 -23.93
N GLN A 314 38.60 -2.19 -23.03
CA GLN A 314 39.87 -1.44 -23.06
C GLN A 314 40.75 -1.78 -24.28
N ILE A 315 40.58 -2.97 -24.83
CA ILE A 315 41.37 -3.49 -25.96
C ILE A 315 40.55 -3.43 -27.26
N GLY A 316 39.25 -3.14 -27.17
CA GLY A 316 38.34 -3.07 -28.32
C GLY A 316 38.00 -4.43 -28.94
N ILE A 317 38.36 -5.55 -28.28
CA ILE A 317 38.17 -6.91 -28.79
C ILE A 317 37.45 -7.74 -27.73
N ALA A 318 36.37 -8.41 -28.14
CA ALA A 318 35.70 -9.44 -27.37
C ALA A 318 36.00 -10.81 -27.96
N ASP A 319 36.76 -11.63 -27.23
CA ASP A 319 37.13 -12.98 -27.66
C ASP A 319 35.98 -13.96 -27.36
N LEU A 320 35.11 -14.18 -28.36
CA LEU A 320 34.00 -15.13 -28.27
C LEU A 320 34.44 -16.60 -28.25
N GLU A 321 35.73 -16.86 -28.51
CA GLU A 321 36.34 -18.19 -28.32
C GLU A 321 36.68 -18.46 -26.85
N GLN A 322 36.39 -17.57 -25.91
CA GLN A 322 36.54 -17.91 -24.49
C GLN A 322 35.52 -18.98 -24.07
N THR A 323 35.97 -19.86 -23.17
CA THR A 323 35.10 -20.87 -22.56
C THR A 323 34.14 -20.22 -21.58
N ILE A 324 32.94 -20.76 -21.46
CA ILE A 324 31.92 -20.24 -20.53
C ILE A 324 32.43 -20.26 -19.08
N ALA A 325 33.19 -21.29 -18.68
CA ALA A 325 33.82 -21.34 -17.36
C ALA A 325 34.73 -20.12 -17.09
N LYS A 326 35.49 -19.68 -18.10
CA LYS A 326 36.37 -18.51 -17.99
C LYS A 326 35.58 -17.20 -17.96
N VAL A 327 34.48 -17.12 -18.70
CA VAL A 327 33.53 -15.99 -18.65
C VAL A 327 32.94 -15.87 -17.25
N ILE A 328 32.49 -16.98 -16.65
CA ILE A 328 31.95 -17.00 -15.27
C ILE A 328 33.01 -16.59 -14.25
N ALA A 329 34.24 -17.09 -14.38
CA ALA A 329 35.33 -16.73 -13.46
C ALA A 329 35.71 -15.24 -13.52
N ASN A 330 35.62 -14.63 -14.70
CA ASN A 330 36.00 -13.24 -14.95
C ASN A 330 34.87 -12.23 -14.72
N ALA A 331 33.62 -12.66 -14.93
CA ALA A 331 32.46 -11.89 -14.53
C ALA A 331 32.43 -11.90 -13.00
N ALA A 332 32.79 -10.79 -12.35
CA ALA A 332 32.89 -10.64 -10.89
C ALA A 332 31.63 -11.03 -10.07
N SER A 333 30.56 -11.47 -10.75
CA SER A 333 29.38 -12.10 -10.18
C SER A 333 29.63 -13.59 -9.89
N ALA A 334 30.34 -13.91 -8.81
CA ALA A 334 30.35 -15.29 -8.29
C ALA A 334 28.95 -15.63 -7.72
N HIS A 335 28.01 -16.02 -8.58
CA HIS A 335 26.68 -16.44 -8.16
C HIS A 335 26.80 -17.70 -7.32
N ARG A 336 26.22 -17.66 -6.12
CA ARG A 336 26.09 -18.85 -5.28
C ARG A 336 24.78 -19.50 -5.63
N VAL A 337 24.88 -20.60 -6.38
CA VAL A 337 23.76 -21.33 -6.94
C VAL A 337 23.38 -22.48 -6.01
N GLU A 338 22.08 -22.67 -5.81
CA GLU A 338 21.54 -23.83 -5.08
C GLU A 338 20.38 -24.43 -5.89
N PRO A 339 20.40 -25.74 -6.19
CA PRO A 339 19.30 -26.41 -6.87
C PRO A 339 18.09 -26.60 -5.94
N VAL A 340 16.90 -26.49 -6.50
CA VAL A 340 15.63 -26.65 -5.77
C VAL A 340 14.58 -27.35 -6.64
N SER A 341 13.67 -28.08 -6.00
CA SER A 341 12.54 -28.74 -6.66
C SER A 341 11.61 -27.72 -7.34
N PRO A 342 10.96 -28.06 -8.47
CA PRO A 342 9.95 -27.21 -9.11
C PRO A 342 8.75 -26.91 -8.20
N ASP A 343 8.48 -27.77 -7.22
CA ASP A 343 7.37 -27.63 -6.29
C ASP A 343 7.67 -26.66 -5.12
N ILE A 344 8.86 -26.05 -5.11
CA ILE A 344 9.24 -25.09 -4.06
C ILE A 344 8.27 -23.91 -4.03
N THR A 345 7.81 -23.56 -2.84
CA THR A 345 6.97 -22.38 -2.64
C THR A 345 7.80 -21.10 -2.62
N LEU A 346 7.19 -19.95 -2.94
CA LEU A 346 7.83 -18.63 -2.81
C LEU A 346 8.37 -18.38 -1.40
N SER A 347 7.68 -18.88 -0.37
CA SER A 347 8.10 -18.78 1.02
C SER A 347 9.36 -19.58 1.31
N GLU A 348 9.44 -20.82 0.81
CA GLU A 348 10.62 -21.69 0.96
C GLU A 348 11.83 -21.13 0.20
N ALA A 349 11.60 -20.61 -1.01
CA ALA A 349 12.63 -19.91 -1.77
C ALA A 349 13.15 -18.67 -1.01
N GLY A 350 12.24 -17.88 -0.42
CA GLY A 350 12.57 -16.76 0.46
C GLY A 350 13.38 -17.20 1.69
N ALA A 351 13.01 -18.30 2.33
CA ALA A 351 13.73 -18.84 3.48
C ALA A 351 15.19 -19.19 3.13
N LYS A 352 15.44 -19.74 1.93
CA LYS A 352 16.80 -20.01 1.43
C LYS A 352 17.59 -18.71 1.21
N PHE A 353 17.03 -17.72 0.51
CA PHE A 353 17.73 -16.45 0.22
C PHE A 353 18.01 -15.57 1.45
N PHE A 354 17.16 -15.66 2.48
CA PHE A 354 17.15 -14.71 3.60
C PHE A 354 17.35 -15.37 4.98
N ALA A 355 17.74 -16.64 5.07
CA ALA A 355 17.97 -17.40 6.31
C ALA A 355 18.67 -16.59 7.42
N ARG A 356 18.07 -16.47 8.61
CA ARG A 356 18.52 -15.54 9.68
C ARG A 356 19.89 -15.90 10.28
N ASN A 357 20.19 -17.19 10.42
CA ASN A 357 21.39 -17.68 11.10
C ASN A 357 22.53 -18.08 10.15
N VAL A 358 22.41 -17.71 8.88
CA VAL A 358 23.43 -17.99 7.87
C VAL A 358 24.15 -16.68 7.51
N PRO A 359 25.49 -16.62 7.54
CA PRO A 359 26.22 -15.44 7.08
C PRO A 359 25.88 -15.08 5.64
N SER A 360 25.79 -13.78 5.31
CA SER A 360 25.40 -13.29 3.98
C SER A 360 26.24 -13.88 2.83
N LYS A 361 27.53 -14.11 3.07
CA LYS A 361 28.48 -14.73 2.12
C LYS A 361 28.20 -16.22 1.86
N LYS A 362 27.44 -16.90 2.71
CA LYS A 362 27.06 -18.32 2.57
C LYS A 362 25.66 -18.52 1.99
N LYS A 363 24.83 -17.47 1.90
CA LYS A 363 23.47 -17.56 1.34
C LYS A 363 23.52 -17.62 -0.19
N PRO A 364 22.62 -18.37 -0.85
CA PRO A 364 22.51 -18.34 -2.30
C PRO A 364 22.18 -16.93 -2.79
N THR A 365 22.65 -16.61 -3.99
CA THR A 365 22.24 -15.41 -4.74
C THR A 365 21.26 -15.75 -5.85
N LEU A 366 21.24 -17.03 -6.25
CA LEU A 366 20.42 -17.57 -7.33
C LEU A 366 19.98 -18.99 -6.94
N LEU A 367 18.71 -19.33 -7.20
CA LEU A 367 18.20 -20.70 -7.10
C LEU A 367 17.95 -21.23 -8.52
N VAL A 368 18.37 -22.46 -8.80
CA VAL A 368 18.06 -23.13 -10.07
C VAL A 368 16.97 -24.16 -9.81
N LEU A 369 15.86 -24.07 -10.54
CA LEU A 369 14.82 -25.08 -10.51
C LEU A 369 15.26 -26.24 -11.40
N THR A 370 15.44 -27.41 -10.81
CA THR A 370 15.77 -28.64 -11.55
C THR A 370 14.65 -29.64 -11.39
N SER A 371 14.43 -30.49 -12.39
CA SER A 371 13.31 -31.45 -12.45
C SER A 371 13.11 -32.31 -11.19
N ASP A 372 14.19 -32.57 -10.44
CA ASP A 372 14.19 -33.39 -9.22
C ASP A 372 14.74 -32.66 -7.99
N GLY A 373 15.09 -31.36 -8.11
CA GLY A 373 15.70 -30.56 -7.07
C GLY A 373 17.17 -30.85 -6.77
N THR A 374 17.84 -31.68 -7.58
CA THR A 374 19.27 -31.99 -7.47
C THR A 374 20.09 -31.28 -8.56
N PRO A 375 21.43 -31.17 -8.42
CA PRO A 375 22.28 -30.64 -9.49
C PRO A 375 22.21 -31.43 -10.81
N ALA A 376 21.89 -32.73 -10.75
CA ALA A 376 21.83 -33.61 -11.92
C ALA A 376 20.49 -33.50 -12.68
N GLY A 377 19.45 -32.93 -12.05
CA GLY A 377 18.16 -32.72 -12.68
C GLY A 377 18.20 -31.73 -13.83
N GLN A 378 17.25 -31.85 -14.75
CA GLN A 378 17.15 -30.94 -15.89
C GLN A 378 16.80 -29.52 -15.40
N PRO A 379 17.58 -28.48 -15.76
CA PRO A 379 17.25 -27.10 -15.41
C PRO A 379 15.98 -26.65 -16.11
N LEU A 380 14.98 -26.26 -15.33
CA LEU A 380 13.70 -25.73 -15.79
C LEU A 380 13.70 -24.20 -15.79
N GLY A 381 14.53 -23.59 -14.93
CA GLY A 381 14.79 -22.16 -14.98
C GLY A 381 15.47 -21.61 -13.73
N VAL A 382 15.68 -20.30 -13.67
CA VAL A 382 16.34 -19.64 -12.53
C VAL A 382 15.42 -18.66 -11.81
N LEU A 383 15.58 -18.61 -10.49
CA LEU A 383 14.94 -17.65 -9.60
C LEU A 383 16.00 -16.77 -8.95
N LEU A 384 15.85 -15.44 -9.06
CA LEU A 384 16.81 -14.49 -8.48
C LEU A 384 16.34 -13.99 -7.12
N LYS A 385 17.32 -13.73 -6.25
CA LYS A 385 17.07 -13.12 -4.94
C LYS A 385 16.27 -11.81 -5.03
N ASN A 386 16.50 -11.00 -6.07
CA ASN A 386 15.79 -9.74 -6.25
C ASN A 386 14.33 -9.93 -6.67
N ASP A 387 14.03 -10.96 -7.46
CA ASP A 387 12.67 -11.24 -7.94
C ASP A 387 11.76 -11.62 -6.75
N VAL A 388 12.30 -12.40 -5.80
CA VAL A 388 11.64 -12.71 -4.52
C VAL A 388 11.55 -11.45 -3.62
N ARG A 389 12.57 -10.58 -3.65
CA ARG A 389 12.63 -9.35 -2.82
C ARG A 389 11.65 -8.26 -3.27
N ILE A 390 11.41 -8.13 -4.57
CA ILE A 390 10.52 -7.12 -5.17
C ILE A 390 9.06 -7.46 -4.87
N ARG A 391 8.68 -8.75 -4.88
CA ARG A 391 7.33 -9.18 -4.50
C ARG A 391 7.10 -9.24 -2.98
N THR A 392 8.17 -9.16 -2.18
CA THR A 392 8.10 -9.12 -0.70
C THR A 392 8.39 -7.76 -0.08
N ARG A 393 8.58 -6.71 -0.89
CA ARG A 393 8.71 -5.30 -0.44
C ARG A 393 7.61 -4.45 -1.10
N PRO A 394 6.90 -3.57 -0.36
CA PRO A 394 6.09 -2.55 -1.00
C PRO A 394 6.99 -1.46 -1.61
N ALA A 395 6.56 -0.91 -2.74
CA ALA A 395 7.08 0.33 -3.34
C ALA A 395 6.66 1.56 -2.52
#